data_AF-A0A1V5V797-F1
#
_entry.id   AF-A0A1V5V797-F1
#
_cell.length_a   1.000
_cell.length_b   1.000
_cell.length_c   1.000
_cell.angle_alpha   90.00
_cell.angle_beta   90.00
_cell.angle_gamma   90.00
#
_symmetry.space_group_name_H-M   'P 1'
#
loop_
_entity.id
_entity.type
_entity.pdbx_description
1 polymer ?
#
loop_
_entity_poly.entity_id
_entity_poly.type
_entity_poly.pdbx_seq_one_letter_code
_entity_poly.pdbx_strand_id
1 'polypeptide(L)'
;MMNELEEAKQQMQGKIDRIAEPGAVVVVDLGGSDFVRILVDRFEILFARPVFGADGAVAAHCYWAVCFEVGFDMGGPQHVRIFKMENIREERPDLFLFRDQRGYDCFIESVDVIDEDRKADFKRWREYKAKNKEAFERLYGEFTEEAMEMALNHEKDVS
;
A
#
# COMPACT_ATOMS: atom_id res chain seq x y z
N MET A 1 0.10 22.72 8.40
CA MET A 1 -0.45 21.41 8.80
C MET A 1 -1.22 20.70 7.69
N MET A 2 -2.39 21.17 7.23
CA MET A 2 -3.14 20.42 6.20
C MET A 2 -2.39 20.33 4.86
N ASN A 3 -1.75 21.42 4.42
CA ASN A 3 -0.88 21.39 3.24
C ASN A 3 0.37 20.51 3.44
N GLU A 4 0.95 20.51 4.65
CA GLU A 4 2.15 19.70 4.96
C GLU A 4 1.85 18.19 4.93
N LEU A 5 0.67 17.78 5.41
CA LEU A 5 0.25 16.38 5.38
C LEU A 5 -0.07 15.91 3.96
N GLU A 6 -0.66 16.78 3.13
CA GLU A 6 -0.89 16.48 1.72
C GLU A 6 0.43 16.40 0.95
N GLU A 7 1.39 17.30 1.21
CA GLU A 7 2.74 17.21 0.67
C GLU A 7 3.44 15.92 1.11
N ALA A 8 3.34 15.54 2.39
CA ALA A 8 3.90 14.30 2.91
C ALA A 8 3.28 13.07 2.24
N LYS A 9 1.96 13.07 2.04
CA LYS A 9 1.23 12.04 1.30
C LYS A 9 1.74 11.93 -0.13
N GLN A 10 1.81 13.03 -0.87
CA GLN A 10 2.25 13.04 -2.26
C GLN A 10 3.70 12.59 -2.42
N GLN A 11 4.58 13.01 -1.50
CA GLN A 11 5.96 12.55 -1.48
C GLN A 11 6.05 11.03 -1.25
N MET A 12 5.26 10.48 -0.32
CA MET A 12 5.22 9.05 -0.07
C MET A 12 4.63 8.28 -1.24
N GLN A 13 3.54 8.77 -1.84
CA GLN A 13 2.95 8.17 -3.04
C GLN A 13 3.98 8.06 -4.17
N GLY A 14 4.70 9.16 -4.46
CA GLY A 14 5.73 9.16 -5.50
C GLY A 14 6.92 8.24 -5.21
N LYS A 15 7.18 7.90 -3.94
CA LYS A 15 8.17 6.87 -3.58
C LYS A 15 7.64 5.46 -3.82
N ILE A 16 6.41 5.19 -3.43
CA ILE A 16 5.75 3.89 -3.65
C ILE A 16 5.57 3.61 -5.14
N ASP A 17 5.16 4.59 -5.93
CA ASP A 17 4.92 4.42 -7.37
C ASP A 17 6.18 3.96 -8.11
N ARG A 18 7.36 4.44 -7.72
CA ARG A 18 8.64 4.00 -8.30
C ARG A 18 8.89 2.51 -8.16
N ILE A 19 8.30 1.87 -7.14
CA ILE A 19 8.41 0.44 -6.88
C ILE A 19 7.21 -0.29 -7.47
N ALA A 20 5.99 0.23 -7.29
CA ALA A 20 4.75 -0.43 -7.69
C ALA A 20 4.49 -0.38 -9.20
N GLU A 21 4.88 0.69 -9.90
CA GLU A 21 4.61 0.85 -11.34
C GLU A 21 5.29 -0.19 -12.23
N PRO A 22 6.58 -0.56 -12.04
CA PRO A 22 7.18 -1.70 -12.73
C PRO A 22 6.50 -3.03 -12.37
N GLY A 23 5.93 -3.08 -11.18
CA GLY A 23 5.35 -4.22 -10.49
C GLY A 23 5.98 -4.31 -9.10
N ALA A 24 5.22 -4.69 -8.08
CA ALA A 24 5.76 -4.87 -6.74
C ALA A 24 5.16 -6.08 -6.04
N VAL A 25 5.82 -6.47 -4.96
CA VAL A 25 5.28 -7.38 -3.95
C VAL A 25 5.24 -6.67 -2.62
N VAL A 26 4.14 -6.84 -1.89
CA VAL A 26 4.10 -6.58 -0.45
C VAL A 26 4.26 -7.91 0.27
N VAL A 27 5.21 -7.99 1.18
CA VAL A 27 5.37 -9.13 2.08
C VAL A 27 4.96 -8.72 3.48
N VAL A 28 4.10 -9.51 4.10
CA VAL A 28 3.71 -9.37 5.51
C VAL A 28 4.32 -10.54 6.27
N ASP A 29 5.23 -10.26 7.20
CA ASP A 29 5.85 -11.25 8.08
C ASP A 29 4.90 -11.54 9.25
N LEU A 30 4.38 -12.77 9.31
CA LEU A 30 3.49 -13.21 10.36
C LEU A 30 4.25 -13.81 11.56
N GLY A 31 5.58 -13.85 11.49
CA GLY A 31 6.48 -14.43 12.48
C GLY A 31 6.86 -15.87 12.16
N GLY A 32 8.05 -16.27 12.63
CA GLY A 32 8.56 -17.63 12.45
C GLY A 32 8.99 -17.89 11.01
N SER A 33 8.31 -18.80 10.32
CA SER A 33 8.55 -19.14 8.90
C SER A 33 7.39 -18.74 7.98
N ASP A 34 6.36 -18.09 8.53
CA ASP A 34 5.11 -17.78 7.84
C ASP A 34 5.10 -16.34 7.34
N PHE A 35 4.77 -16.16 6.06
CA PHE A 35 4.63 -14.85 5.44
C PHE A 35 3.51 -14.86 4.39
N VAL A 36 2.91 -13.71 4.15
CA VAL A 36 1.97 -13.50 3.04
C VAL A 36 2.67 -12.66 1.98
N ARG A 37 2.72 -13.14 0.73
CA ARG A 37 3.16 -12.35 -0.43
C ARG A 37 1.98 -11.91 -1.24
N ILE A 38 1.88 -10.61 -1.49
CA ILE A 38 0.79 -9.97 -2.22
C ILE A 38 1.39 -9.40 -3.50
N LEU A 39 0.93 -9.86 -4.66
CA LEU A 39 1.31 -9.26 -5.93
C LEU A 39 0.54 -7.95 -6.11
N VAL A 40 1.25 -6.84 -6.14
CA VAL A 40 0.66 -5.50 -6.11
C VAL A 40 0.32 -5.03 -7.52
N ASP A 41 -0.96 -4.82 -7.78
CA ASP A 41 -1.43 -4.14 -8.99
C ASP A 41 -1.37 -2.61 -8.84
N ARG A 42 -1.82 -2.09 -7.70
CA ARG A 42 -1.82 -0.67 -7.36
C ARG A 42 -1.65 -0.50 -5.85
N PHE A 43 -0.89 0.51 -5.44
CA PHE A 43 -0.71 0.86 -4.03
C PHE A 43 -0.89 2.36 -3.86
N GLU A 44 -1.89 2.77 -3.08
CA GLU A 44 -2.30 4.16 -2.95
C GLU A 44 -2.29 4.60 -1.49
N ILE A 45 -1.61 5.71 -1.22
CA ILE A 45 -1.64 6.39 0.06
C ILE A 45 -2.95 7.17 0.14
N LEU A 46 -3.76 6.83 1.14
CA LEU A 46 -5.05 7.47 1.41
C LEU A 46 -4.83 8.84 2.07
N PHE A 47 -4.14 8.87 3.20
CA PHE A 47 -3.81 10.08 3.95
C PHE A 47 -2.59 9.89 4.85
N ALA A 48 -2.00 11.01 5.27
CA ALA A 48 -0.91 11.07 6.25
C ALA A 48 -1.41 11.59 7.60
N ARG A 49 -0.77 11.15 8.68
CA ARG A 49 -0.95 11.67 10.04
C ARG A 49 0.40 12.04 10.65
N PRO A 50 0.48 13.14 11.40
CA PRO A 50 1.70 13.51 12.10
C PRO A 50 1.91 12.58 13.30
N VAL A 51 3.16 12.22 13.54
CA VAL A 51 3.62 11.56 14.76
C VAL A 51 4.43 12.59 15.54
N PHE A 52 3.95 12.95 16.73
CA PHE A 52 4.59 13.97 17.57
C PHE A 52 5.67 13.35 18.47
N GLY A 53 6.82 14.01 18.55
CA GLY A 53 7.89 13.69 19.48
C GLY A 53 7.58 14.15 20.90
N ALA A 54 8.45 13.78 21.84
CA ALA A 54 8.33 14.16 23.25
C ALA A 54 8.37 15.68 23.51
N ASP A 55 8.91 16.44 22.57
CA ASP A 55 8.96 17.91 22.58
C ASP A 55 7.71 18.58 21.96
N GLY A 56 6.74 17.78 21.48
CA GLY A 56 5.53 18.26 20.80
C GLY A 56 5.75 18.69 19.36
N ALA A 57 6.96 18.55 18.80
CA ALA A 57 7.22 18.77 17.40
C ALA A 57 6.83 17.53 16.56
N VAL A 58 6.53 17.72 15.27
CA VAL A 58 6.32 16.59 14.36
C VAL A 58 7.65 15.88 14.16
N ALA A 59 7.74 14.64 14.64
CA ALA A 59 8.92 13.80 14.55
C ALA A 59 8.90 12.90 13.31
N ALA A 60 7.72 12.46 12.88
CA ALA A 60 7.53 11.62 11.70
C ALA A 60 6.09 11.74 11.15
N HIS A 61 5.80 10.99 10.09
CA HIS A 61 4.45 10.78 9.59
C HIS A 61 4.15 9.28 9.56
N CYS A 62 2.92 8.89 9.90
CA CYS A 62 2.38 7.60 9.53
C CYS A 62 1.36 7.77 8.41
N TYR A 63 1.11 6.70 7.66
CA TYR A 63 0.34 6.76 6.43
C TYR A 63 -0.69 5.66 6.42
N TRP A 64 -1.91 5.95 6.02
CA TRP A 64 -2.88 4.93 5.65
C TRP A 64 -2.80 4.70 4.16
N ALA A 65 -2.83 3.43 3.76
CA ALA A 65 -2.71 3.04 2.37
C ALA A 65 -3.64 1.87 2.03
N VAL A 66 -4.06 1.82 0.77
CA VAL A 66 -4.79 0.71 0.17
C VAL A 66 -3.91 0.04 -0.88
N CYS A 67 -3.86 -1.28 -0.83
CA CYS A 67 -3.11 -2.14 -1.74
C CYS A 67 -4.09 -3.04 -2.49
N PHE A 68 -4.10 -2.90 -3.81
CA PHE A 68 -4.87 -3.73 -4.73
C PHE A 68 -3.99 -4.89 -5.19
N GLU A 69 -4.44 -6.11 -4.93
CA GLU A 69 -3.78 -7.31 -5.41
C GLU A 69 -4.12 -7.58 -6.88
N VAL A 70 -3.19 -8.18 -7.61
CA VAL A 70 -3.50 -8.76 -8.92
C VAL A 70 -4.68 -9.73 -8.80
N GLY A 71 -5.71 -9.55 -9.63
CA GLY A 71 -6.93 -10.38 -9.57
C GLY A 71 -8.04 -9.87 -8.64
N PHE A 72 -7.94 -8.65 -8.10
CA PHE A 72 -8.90 -8.15 -7.13
C PHE A 72 -10.35 -8.05 -7.64
N ASP A 73 -10.55 -7.92 -8.96
CA ASP A 73 -11.85 -7.92 -9.60
C ASP A 73 -12.58 -9.28 -9.51
N MET A 74 -11.82 -10.38 -9.40
CA MET A 74 -12.38 -11.75 -9.39
C MET A 74 -12.63 -12.31 -8.00
N GLY A 75 -12.07 -11.70 -6.95
CA GLY A 75 -12.26 -12.16 -5.57
C GLY A 75 -12.81 -11.10 -4.62
N GLY A 76 -13.11 -9.87 -5.08
CA GLY A 76 -13.73 -8.85 -4.25
C GLY A 76 -12.83 -8.34 -3.11
N PRO A 77 -13.41 -7.86 -1.99
CA PRO A 77 -12.68 -7.10 -0.97
C PRO A 77 -11.49 -7.82 -0.33
N GLN A 78 -11.46 -9.15 -0.34
CA GLN A 78 -10.35 -9.93 0.25
C GLN A 78 -8.99 -9.74 -0.45
N HIS A 79 -9.01 -9.18 -1.67
CA HIS A 79 -7.82 -8.83 -2.46
C HIS A 79 -7.53 -7.33 -2.46
N VAL A 80 -8.23 -6.57 -1.62
CA VAL A 80 -7.97 -5.16 -1.33
C VAL A 80 -7.55 -5.06 0.13
N ARG A 81 -6.33 -4.61 0.39
CA ARG A 81 -5.74 -4.61 1.73
C ARG A 81 -5.47 -3.19 2.21
N ILE A 82 -5.83 -2.93 3.45
CA ILE A 82 -5.58 -1.65 4.10
C ILE A 82 -4.41 -1.79 5.06
N PHE A 83 -3.44 -0.89 4.93
CA PHE A 83 -2.26 -0.82 5.79
C PHE A 83 -2.19 0.54 6.47
N LYS A 84 -1.95 0.54 7.79
CA LYS A 84 -1.36 1.69 8.47
C LYS A 84 0.14 1.50 8.46
N MET A 85 0.86 2.32 7.71
CA MET A 85 2.31 2.27 7.58
C MET A 85 2.96 3.11 8.67
N GLU A 86 3.46 2.45 9.71
CA GLU A 86 4.22 3.06 10.82
C GLU A 86 5.70 2.70 10.72
N ASN A 87 6.57 3.50 11.36
CA ASN A 87 8.02 3.25 11.41
C ASN A 87 8.64 2.98 10.03
N ILE A 88 8.22 3.74 9.02
CA ILE A 88 8.65 3.55 7.64
C ILE A 88 10.16 3.80 7.52
N ARG A 89 10.85 2.85 6.90
CA ARG A 89 12.28 2.93 6.58
C ARG A 89 12.50 2.63 5.11
N GLU A 90 13.21 3.53 4.45
CA GLU A 90 13.73 3.32 3.09
C GLU A 90 15.10 2.66 3.22
N GLU A 91 15.16 1.34 3.11
CA GLU A 91 16.44 0.60 3.23
C GLU A 91 17.22 0.70 1.90
N ARG A 92 16.51 0.72 0.77
CA ARG A 92 17.03 0.94 -0.59
C ARG A 92 15.98 1.66 -1.44
N PRO A 93 16.34 2.24 -2.60
CA PRO A 93 15.38 2.91 -3.49
C PRO A 93 14.21 2.03 -3.98
N ASP A 94 14.37 0.71 -3.90
CA ASP A 94 13.41 -0.32 -4.34
C ASP A 94 12.84 -1.15 -3.17
N LEU A 95 13.08 -0.74 -1.91
CA LEU A 95 12.68 -1.48 -0.71
C LEU A 95 12.28 -0.55 0.44
N PHE A 96 10.99 -0.58 0.80
CA PHE A 96 10.49 0.02 2.03
C PHE A 96 10.14 -1.03 3.05
N LEU A 97 10.47 -0.77 4.31
CA LEU A 97 10.01 -1.51 5.48
C LEU A 97 9.03 -0.64 6.26
N PHE A 98 7.98 -1.23 6.81
CA PHE A 98 7.05 -0.56 7.71
C PHE A 98 6.40 -1.57 8.65
N ARG A 99 5.79 -1.09 9.72
CA ARG A 99 4.96 -1.90 10.62
C ARG A 99 3.49 -1.61 10.36
N ASP A 100 2.66 -2.63 10.24
CA ASP A 100 1.21 -2.45 10.02
C ASP A 100 0.43 -2.20 11.34
N GLN A 101 -0.85 -1.84 11.23
CA GLN A 101 -1.75 -1.61 12.37
C GLN A 101 -1.96 -2.83 13.29
N ARG A 102 -1.61 -4.05 12.82
CA ARG A 102 -1.67 -5.29 13.61
C ARG A 102 -0.34 -5.59 14.28
N GLY A 103 0.69 -4.78 14.01
CA GLY A 103 2.02 -4.93 14.56
C GLY A 103 2.90 -5.91 13.79
N TYR A 104 2.54 -6.28 12.56
CA TYR A 104 3.38 -7.10 11.70
C TYR A 104 4.41 -6.26 10.96
N ASP A 105 5.60 -6.81 10.75
CA ASP A 105 6.61 -6.19 9.90
C ASP A 105 6.26 -6.49 8.43
N CYS A 106 6.25 -5.43 7.63
CA CYS A 106 5.90 -5.46 6.23
C CYS A 106 7.02 -4.87 5.40
N PHE A 107 7.19 -5.35 4.18
CA PHE A 107 8.06 -4.70 3.21
C PHE A 107 7.46 -4.68 1.80
N ILE A 108 7.79 -3.63 1.06
CA ILE A 108 7.40 -3.40 -0.32
C ILE A 108 8.65 -3.47 -1.16
N GLU A 109 8.69 -4.38 -2.13
CA GLU A 109 9.85 -4.60 -2.99
C GLU A 109 9.47 -4.72 -4.48
N SER A 110 10.41 -4.38 -5.36
CA SER A 110 10.24 -4.50 -6.82
C SER A 110 9.94 -5.93 -7.25
N VAL A 111 9.12 -6.09 -8.31
CA VAL A 111 8.84 -7.34 -9.00
C VAL A 111 10.10 -8.04 -9.53
N ASP A 112 11.24 -7.35 -9.66
CA ASP A 112 12.47 -7.94 -10.19
C ASP A 112 13.00 -9.12 -9.36
N VAL A 113 12.53 -9.25 -8.11
CA VAL A 113 12.81 -10.39 -7.22
C VAL A 113 11.89 -11.60 -7.42
N ILE A 114 10.84 -11.52 -8.25
CA ILE A 114 9.89 -12.62 -8.47
C ILE A 114 10.23 -13.47 -9.69
N ASP A 115 9.77 -14.73 -9.66
CA ASP A 115 9.97 -15.70 -10.74
C ASP A 115 9.36 -15.26 -12.09
N GLU A 116 9.88 -15.82 -13.19
CA GLU A 116 9.45 -15.47 -14.56
C GLU A 116 7.98 -15.80 -14.84
N ASP A 117 7.42 -16.82 -14.17
CA ASP A 117 6.02 -17.20 -14.33
C ASP A 117 5.09 -16.10 -13.79
N ARG A 118 5.39 -15.54 -12.61
CA ARG A 118 4.63 -14.42 -12.04
C ARG A 118 4.78 -13.13 -12.85
N LYS A 119 5.94 -12.89 -13.48
CA LYS A 119 6.10 -11.76 -14.43
C LYS A 119 5.15 -11.91 -15.63
N ALA A 120 4.97 -13.13 -16.13
CA ALA A 120 4.01 -13.39 -17.21
C ALA A 120 2.55 -13.16 -16.76
N ASP A 121 2.20 -13.55 -15.53
CA ASP A 121 0.88 -13.30 -14.96
C ASP A 121 0.60 -11.79 -14.78
N PHE A 122 1.58 -11.02 -14.32
CA PHE A 122 1.52 -9.56 -14.27
C PHE A 122 1.24 -8.94 -15.63
N LYS A 123 1.92 -9.42 -16.69
CA LYS A 123 1.71 -8.93 -18.04
C LYS A 123 0.29 -9.22 -18.53
N ARG A 124 -0.20 -10.45 -18.35
CA ARG A 124 -1.57 -10.84 -18.72
C ARG A 124 -2.61 -10.00 -17.97
N TRP A 125 -2.38 -9.78 -16.68
CA TRP A 125 -3.22 -8.93 -15.85
C TRP A 125 -3.29 -7.49 -16.37
N ARG A 126 -2.14 -6.89 -16.70
CA ARG A 126 -2.10 -5.53 -17.29
C ARG A 126 -2.85 -5.44 -18.62
N GLU A 127 -2.67 -6.44 -19.49
CA GLU A 127 -3.40 -6.52 -20.76
C GLU A 127 -4.91 -6.66 -20.56
N TYR A 128 -5.33 -7.47 -19.59
CA TYR A 128 -6.73 -7.62 -19.21
C TYR A 128 -7.31 -6.30 -18.66
N LYS A 129 -6.60 -5.65 -17.73
CA LYS A 129 -7.00 -4.36 -17.16
C LYS A 129 -7.12 -3.28 -18.23
N ALA A 130 -6.18 -3.21 -19.17
CA ALA A 130 -6.21 -2.26 -20.27
C ALA A 130 -7.45 -2.41 -21.15
N LYS A 131 -7.94 -3.64 -21.37
CA LYS A 131 -9.17 -3.91 -22.12
C LYS A 131 -10.45 -3.54 -21.36
N ASN A 132 -10.38 -3.45 -20.03
CA ASN A 132 -11.52 -3.21 -19.13
C ASN A 132 -11.36 -1.93 -18.31
N LYS A 133 -10.61 -0.95 -18.84
CA LYS A 133 -10.12 0.22 -18.11
C LYS A 133 -11.21 0.95 -17.31
N GLU A 134 -12.36 1.25 -17.93
CA GLU A 134 -13.45 1.98 -17.27
C GLU A 134 -14.06 1.21 -16.07
N ALA A 135 -14.16 -0.11 -16.18
CA ALA A 135 -14.64 -0.94 -15.07
C ALA A 135 -13.65 -0.92 -13.91
N PHE A 136 -12.35 -1.03 -14.21
CA PHE A 136 -11.29 -0.94 -13.21
C PHE A 136 -11.21 0.43 -12.54
N GLU A 137 -11.34 1.53 -13.30
CA GLU A 137 -11.38 2.88 -12.74
C GLU A 137 -12.52 3.05 -11.74
N ARG A 138 -13.70 2.49 -12.03
CA ARG A 138 -14.82 2.46 -11.09
C ARG A 138 -14.51 1.64 -9.85
N LEU A 139 -14.01 0.42 -10.01
CA LEU A 139 -13.67 -0.45 -8.88
C LEU A 139 -12.60 0.17 -7.98
N TYR A 140 -11.57 0.80 -8.54
CA TYR A 140 -10.58 1.52 -7.75
C TYR A 140 -11.22 2.65 -6.95
N GLY A 141 -12.11 3.44 -7.57
CA GLY A 141 -12.83 4.51 -6.88
C GLY A 141 -13.65 3.99 -5.70
N GLU A 142 -14.50 2.99 -5.95
CA GLU A 142 -15.37 2.38 -4.93
C GLU A 142 -14.57 1.82 -3.75
N PHE A 143 -13.53 1.03 -4.03
CA PHE A 143 -12.71 0.44 -2.97
C PHE A 143 -11.81 1.44 -2.26
N THR A 144 -11.31 2.48 -2.95
CA THR A 144 -10.53 3.54 -2.29
C THR A 144 -11.41 4.36 -1.36
N GLU A 145 -12.65 4.68 -1.73
CA GLU A 145 -13.62 5.35 -0.86
C GLU A 145 -13.93 4.50 0.38
N GLU A 146 -14.25 3.21 0.20
CA GLU A 146 -14.50 2.30 1.32
C GLU A 146 -13.27 2.17 2.24
N ALA A 147 -12.07 2.02 1.67
CA ALA A 147 -10.84 1.93 2.44
C ALA A 147 -10.54 3.21 3.23
N MET A 148 -10.84 4.38 2.66
CA MET A 148 -10.73 5.67 3.34
C MET A 148 -11.67 5.72 4.56
N GLU A 149 -12.93 5.34 4.41
CA GLU A 149 -13.89 5.32 5.51
C GLU A 149 -13.44 4.36 6.63
N MET A 150 -12.99 3.16 6.28
CA MET A 150 -12.48 2.18 7.24
C MET A 150 -11.27 2.70 8.02
N ALA A 151 -10.30 3.30 7.32
CA ALA A 151 -9.11 3.87 7.94
C ALA A 151 -9.46 5.03 8.90
N LEU A 152 -10.37 5.92 8.50
CA LEU A 152 -10.82 7.02 9.35
C LEU A 152 -11.60 6.55 10.57
N ASN A 153 -12.39 5.47 10.45
CA ASN A 153 -13.11 4.90 11.57
C ASN A 153 -12.17 4.19 12.55
N HIS A 154 -11.16 3.48 12.05
CA HIS A 154 -10.14 2.86 12.89
C HIS A 154 -9.41 3.89 13.76
N GLU A 155 -9.04 5.04 13.20
CA GLU A 155 -8.39 6.10 13.97
C GLU A 155 -9.28 6.63 15.12
N LYS A 156 -10.61 6.70 14.93
CA LYS A 156 -11.54 7.15 15.99
C LYS A 156 -11.62 6.18 17.16
N ASP A 157 -11.57 4.88 16.88
CA ASP A 157 -11.69 3.84 17.91
C ASP A 157 -10.43 3.69 18.77
N VAL A 158 -9.28 4.19 18.28
CA VAL A 158 -7.98 4.16 18.97
C VAL A 158 -7.65 5.50 19.65
N SER A 159 -8.47 6.54 19.43
CA SER A 159 -8.31 7.91 19.99
C SER A 159 -8.84 8.09 21.41
#